data_AF-A0A0D0B4P3-F1
#
_entry.id   AF-A0A0D0B4P3-F1
#
_cell.length_a   1.000
_cell.length_b   1.000
_cell.length_c   1.000
_cell.angle_alpha   90.00
_cell.angle_beta   90.00
_cell.angle_gamma   90.00
#
_symmetry.space_group_name_H-M   'P 1'
#
loop_
_entity.id
_entity.type
_entity.pdbx_description
1 polymer ?
#
loop_
_entity_poly.entity_id
_entity_poly.type
_entity_poly.pdbx_seq_one_letter_code
_entity_poly.pdbx_strand_id
1 'polypeptide(L)'
;MPQNCSSDVQAVIAHLDQMYAANDQAGIQTLQEAFSLGSLDHVGDFATALQYNLWDWQNLDLDLGPGLLFYQFCDALEVKDGVNAGPGGWGLDHAIKSWGNFWNTTYYKITCDDKDAKTCLGTFDLTDPYWTNITVNNWDRSWTWMVCNQIGFYQVGPPEGQPTIVSRILQPSFLERQCVNMFPQAFTSPPQPATAITNTMYAGWDVNLPRLFFANGLRDPWRGGTVSADGLNKPNTTSMPIYMSDGFHCSDLIADNAMDPTVAVVQDAALRYMKEWLAEWKPSR
;
A
#
# COMPACT_ATOMS: atom_id res chain seq x y z
N MET A 1 -2.85 -0.43 -12.24
CA MET A 1 -3.62 0.80 -12.43
C MET A 1 -3.55 1.17 -13.89
N PRO A 2 -4.69 1.47 -14.51
CA PRO A 2 -4.74 2.02 -15.86
C PRO A 2 -3.88 3.28 -15.99
N GLN A 3 -3.24 3.47 -17.15
CA GLN A 3 -2.29 4.57 -17.37
C GLN A 3 -2.95 5.95 -17.20
N ASN A 4 -4.19 6.09 -17.67
CA ASN A 4 -4.98 7.31 -17.55
C ASN A 4 -5.26 7.65 -16.07
N CYS A 5 -5.77 6.68 -15.29
CA CYS A 5 -5.97 6.79 -13.84
C CYS A 5 -4.67 7.18 -13.11
N SER A 6 -3.55 6.54 -13.45
CA SER A 6 -2.27 6.89 -12.83
C SER A 6 -1.77 8.28 -13.20
N SER A 7 -2.15 8.81 -14.37
CA SER A 7 -1.70 10.13 -14.83
C SER A 7 -2.43 11.24 -14.07
N ASP A 8 -3.74 11.09 -13.86
CA ASP A 8 -4.54 12.04 -13.10
C ASP A 8 -4.24 11.99 -11.59
N VAL A 9 -4.02 10.79 -11.03
CA VAL A 9 -3.53 10.66 -9.64
C VAL A 9 -2.17 11.36 -9.47
N GLN A 10 -1.22 11.12 -10.38
CA GLN A 10 0.08 11.79 -10.36
C GLN A 10 -0.06 13.31 -10.47
N ALA A 11 -0.99 13.82 -11.28
CA ALA A 11 -1.22 15.26 -11.41
C ALA A 11 -1.69 15.88 -10.09
N VAL A 12 -2.65 15.26 -9.41
CA VAL A 12 -3.16 15.75 -8.11
C VAL A 12 -2.08 15.69 -7.03
N ILE A 13 -1.34 14.59 -6.95
CA ILE A 13 -0.27 14.43 -5.96
C ILE A 13 0.87 15.42 -6.21
N ALA A 14 1.29 15.59 -7.47
CA ALA A 14 2.30 16.58 -7.83
C ALA A 14 1.86 18.00 -7.50
N HIS A 15 0.57 18.31 -7.68
CA HIS A 15 0.01 19.61 -7.34
C HIS A 15 0.08 19.89 -5.82
N LEU A 16 -0.30 18.91 -4.99
CA LEU A 16 -0.16 18.99 -3.54
C LEU A 16 1.31 19.20 -3.12
N ASP A 17 2.22 18.40 -3.66
CA ASP A 17 3.66 18.49 -3.36
C ASP A 17 4.23 19.87 -3.76
N GLN A 18 3.82 20.42 -4.90
CA GLN A 18 4.22 21.75 -5.36
C GLN A 18 3.72 22.87 -4.45
N MET A 19 2.45 22.82 -4.03
CA MET A 19 1.91 23.82 -3.09
C MET A 19 2.61 23.76 -1.73
N TYR A 20 2.91 22.54 -1.25
CA TYR A 20 3.66 22.36 -0.01
C TYR A 20 5.09 22.93 -0.12
N ALA A 21 5.80 22.65 -1.21
CA ALA A 21 7.14 23.20 -1.44
C ALA A 21 7.13 24.74 -1.57
N ALA A 22 6.06 25.31 -2.12
CA ALA A 22 5.87 26.76 -2.24
C ALA A 22 5.36 27.42 -0.94
N ASN A 23 5.07 26.64 0.11
CA ASN A 23 4.40 27.10 1.33
C ASN A 23 3.05 27.81 1.06
N ASP A 24 2.31 27.35 0.04
CA ASP A 24 1.00 27.88 -0.33
C ASP A 24 -0.11 27.28 0.55
N GLN A 25 -0.22 27.81 1.77
CA GLN A 25 -1.22 27.34 2.74
C GLN A 25 -2.66 27.54 2.26
N ALA A 26 -2.93 28.60 1.47
CA ALA A 26 -4.26 28.86 0.95
C ALA A 26 -4.64 27.86 -0.17
N GLY A 27 -3.68 27.53 -1.04
CA GLY A 27 -3.85 26.49 -2.06
C GLY A 27 -4.07 25.11 -1.43
N ILE A 28 -3.28 24.74 -0.42
CA ILE A 28 -3.45 23.47 0.30
C ILE A 28 -4.83 23.41 0.96
N GLN A 29 -5.25 24.48 1.64
CA GLN A 29 -6.59 24.57 2.25
C GLN A 29 -7.70 24.39 1.19
N THR A 30 -7.56 25.05 0.04
CA THR A 30 -8.53 24.92 -1.06
C THR A 30 -8.60 23.48 -1.58
N LEU A 31 -7.45 22.80 -1.70
CA LEU A 31 -7.41 21.40 -2.11
C LEU A 31 -8.02 20.49 -1.04
N GLN A 32 -7.73 20.70 0.25
CA GLN A 32 -8.36 19.93 1.34
C GLN A 32 -9.88 20.09 1.33
N GLU A 33 -10.39 21.31 1.09
CA GLU A 33 -11.83 21.58 1.01
C GLU A 33 -12.52 20.85 -0.15
N ALA A 34 -11.84 20.66 -1.28
CA ALA A 34 -12.39 19.86 -2.40
C ALA A 34 -12.68 18.39 -2.00
N PHE A 35 -11.95 17.88 -1.00
CA PHE A 35 -12.12 16.55 -0.41
C PHE A 35 -12.92 16.59 0.91
N SER A 36 -13.55 17.71 1.25
CA SER A 36 -14.23 17.89 2.55
C SER A 36 -13.33 17.63 3.77
N LEU A 37 -12.01 17.79 3.61
CA LEU A 37 -10.99 17.56 4.63
C LEU A 37 -10.34 18.87 5.12
N GLY A 38 -10.98 20.01 4.87
CA GLY A 38 -10.47 21.34 5.24
C GLY A 38 -10.34 21.60 6.75
N SER A 39 -10.80 20.68 7.61
CA SER A 39 -10.61 20.75 9.07
C SER A 39 -9.34 20.02 9.56
N LEU A 40 -8.56 19.41 8.67
CA LEU A 40 -7.29 18.77 9.03
C LEU A 40 -6.18 19.82 9.17
N ASP A 41 -5.63 19.94 10.38
CA ASP A 41 -4.59 20.92 10.70
C ASP A 41 -3.23 20.59 10.06
N HIS A 42 -2.99 19.31 9.74
CA HIS A 42 -1.71 18.83 9.26
C HIS A 42 -1.85 18.25 7.86
N VAL A 43 -1.15 18.86 6.90
CA VAL A 43 -1.13 18.42 5.50
C VAL A 43 -0.65 16.97 5.33
N GLY A 44 0.16 16.44 6.26
CA GLY A 44 0.53 15.02 6.26
C GLY A 44 -0.65 14.07 6.50
N ASP A 45 -1.64 14.47 7.31
CA ASP A 45 -2.87 13.68 7.51
C ASP A 45 -3.71 13.70 6.21
N PHE A 46 -3.79 14.85 5.54
CA PHE A 46 -4.44 14.95 4.22
C PHE A 46 -3.73 14.11 3.15
N ALA A 47 -2.40 14.21 3.05
CA ALA A 47 -1.60 13.42 2.14
C ALA A 47 -1.73 11.91 2.42
N THR A 48 -1.88 11.52 3.69
CA THR A 48 -2.14 10.14 4.10
C THR A 48 -3.52 9.68 3.66
N ALA A 49 -4.56 10.51 3.80
CA ALA A 49 -5.92 10.20 3.34
C ALA A 49 -5.98 9.89 1.84
N LEU A 50 -5.22 10.63 1.01
CA LEU A 50 -5.12 10.37 -0.43
C LEU A 50 -4.51 8.99 -0.78
N GLN A 51 -3.83 8.33 0.15
CA GLN A 51 -3.34 6.97 -0.08
C GLN A 51 -4.42 5.90 0.11
N TYR A 52 -5.53 6.19 0.78
CA TYR A 52 -6.44 5.14 1.22
C TYR A 52 -7.06 4.41 0.02
N ASN A 53 -7.45 5.14 -1.03
CA ASN A 53 -7.90 4.58 -2.30
C ASN A 53 -6.86 3.66 -2.96
N LEU A 54 -5.56 3.91 -2.73
CA LEU A 54 -4.47 3.13 -3.31
C LEU A 54 -4.24 1.83 -2.54
N TRP A 55 -4.50 1.81 -1.23
CA TRP A 55 -4.37 0.60 -0.41
C TRP A 55 -5.36 -0.50 -0.82
N ASP A 56 -6.50 -0.14 -1.41
CA ASP A 56 -7.44 -1.09 -1.99
C ASP A 56 -6.83 -1.94 -3.10
N TRP A 57 -5.73 -1.51 -3.72
CA TRP A 57 -5.07 -2.29 -4.77
C TRP A 57 -4.73 -3.69 -4.27
N GLN A 58 -4.23 -3.82 -3.04
CA GLN A 58 -3.86 -5.12 -2.50
C GLN A 58 -5.06 -6.08 -2.35
N ASN A 59 -6.28 -5.52 -2.29
CA ASN A 59 -7.53 -6.28 -2.19
C ASN A 59 -8.11 -6.64 -3.57
N LEU A 60 -7.46 -6.23 -4.67
CA LEU A 60 -7.83 -6.68 -6.00
C LEU A 60 -7.50 -8.15 -6.15
N ASP A 61 -8.39 -8.89 -6.80
CA ASP A 61 -8.13 -10.27 -7.17
C ASP A 61 -8.91 -10.67 -8.43
N LEU A 62 -8.52 -11.79 -9.03
CA LEU A 62 -9.02 -12.30 -10.29
C LEU A 62 -10.46 -12.83 -10.18
N ASP A 63 -10.83 -13.38 -9.03
CA ASP A 63 -12.15 -13.97 -8.75
C ASP A 63 -13.22 -12.93 -8.35
N LEU A 64 -12.81 -11.70 -8.01
CA LEU A 64 -13.69 -10.67 -7.44
C LEU A 64 -14.31 -9.71 -8.48
N GLY A 65 -13.85 -9.75 -9.74
CA GLY A 65 -14.42 -8.98 -10.84
C GLY A 65 -14.18 -7.46 -10.78
N PRO A 66 -14.76 -6.68 -11.72
CA PRO A 66 -14.43 -5.26 -11.91
C PRO A 66 -15.12 -4.30 -10.93
N GLY A 67 -16.03 -4.80 -10.07
CA GLY A 67 -16.82 -3.97 -9.16
C GLY A 67 -16.09 -3.50 -7.90
N LEU A 68 -14.79 -3.78 -7.78
CA LEU A 68 -14.01 -3.44 -6.60
C LEU A 68 -13.75 -1.93 -6.47
N LEU A 69 -13.58 -1.48 -5.23
CA LEU A 69 -13.53 -0.05 -4.88
C LEU A 69 -12.39 0.70 -5.59
N PHE A 70 -11.24 0.05 -5.78
CA PHE A 70 -10.13 0.60 -6.57
C PHE A 70 -10.49 0.85 -8.04
N TYR A 71 -11.27 -0.05 -8.67
CA TYR A 71 -11.72 0.15 -10.05
C TYR A 71 -12.77 1.25 -10.14
N GLN A 72 -13.71 1.30 -9.19
CA GLN A 72 -14.68 2.39 -9.11
C GLN A 72 -14.00 3.75 -8.92
N PHE A 73 -12.92 3.80 -8.13
CA PHE A 73 -12.09 4.98 -7.98
C PHE A 73 -11.50 5.42 -9.33
N CYS A 74 -10.84 4.51 -10.07
CA CYS A 74 -10.32 4.85 -11.38
C CYS A 74 -11.43 5.24 -12.37
N ASP A 75 -12.58 4.56 -12.36
CA ASP A 75 -13.70 4.92 -13.24
C ASP A 75 -14.25 6.31 -12.92
N ALA A 76 -14.31 6.70 -11.64
CA ALA A 76 -14.73 8.03 -11.22
C ALA A 76 -13.81 9.12 -11.75
N LEU A 77 -12.50 8.87 -11.83
CA LEU A 77 -11.53 9.81 -12.38
C LEU A 77 -11.54 9.85 -13.91
N GLU A 78 -11.77 8.71 -14.55
CA GLU A 78 -11.45 8.53 -15.97
C GLU A 78 -12.66 8.50 -16.90
N VAL A 79 -13.88 8.34 -16.38
CA VAL A 79 -15.10 8.30 -17.19
C VAL A 79 -15.86 9.62 -17.04
N LYS A 80 -15.97 10.36 -18.15
CA LYS A 80 -16.71 11.62 -18.22
C LYS A 80 -17.70 11.57 -19.36
N ASP A 81 -18.98 11.82 -19.05
CA ASP A 81 -20.08 11.82 -20.04
C ASP A 81 -20.14 10.53 -20.88
N GLY A 82 -19.79 9.38 -20.28
CA GLY A 82 -19.75 8.07 -20.94
C GLY A 82 -18.51 7.84 -21.82
N VAL A 83 -17.51 8.71 -21.76
CA VAL A 83 -16.27 8.62 -22.53
C VAL A 83 -15.09 8.38 -21.58
N ASN A 84 -14.25 7.41 -21.91
CA ASN A 84 -13.01 7.14 -21.20
C ASN A 84 -11.93 8.15 -21.60
N ALA A 85 -11.15 8.63 -20.64
CA ALA A 85 -10.01 9.49 -20.90
C ALA A 85 -8.94 8.78 -21.77
N GLY A 86 -8.15 9.59 -22.48
CA GLY A 86 -6.93 9.09 -23.13
C GLY A 86 -5.82 8.76 -22.12
N PRO A 87 -4.66 8.25 -22.57
CA PRO A 87 -3.57 7.83 -21.68
C PRO A 87 -3.05 8.90 -20.70
N GLY A 88 -3.29 10.19 -20.97
CA GLY A 88 -2.91 11.31 -20.11
C GLY A 88 -3.96 11.72 -19.08
N GLY A 89 -5.10 11.01 -18.98
CA GLY A 89 -6.21 11.39 -18.12
C GLY A 89 -7.01 12.58 -18.65
N TRP A 90 -7.90 13.12 -17.82
CA TRP A 90 -8.66 14.34 -18.10
C TRP A 90 -7.96 15.62 -17.62
N GLY A 91 -6.89 15.49 -16.85
CA GLY A 91 -6.07 16.58 -16.34
C GLY A 91 -6.47 17.06 -14.94
N LEU A 92 -5.58 17.85 -14.33
CA LEU A 92 -5.62 18.24 -12.91
C LEU A 92 -6.98 18.75 -12.43
N ASP A 93 -7.58 19.72 -13.11
CA ASP A 93 -8.84 20.34 -12.68
C ASP A 93 -10.01 19.34 -12.65
N HIS A 94 -10.00 18.37 -13.58
CA HIS A 94 -10.98 17.30 -13.56
C HIS A 94 -10.66 16.31 -12.45
N ALA A 95 -9.41 15.86 -12.37
CA ALA A 95 -8.96 14.89 -11.37
C ALA A 95 -9.27 15.33 -9.93
N ILE A 96 -9.00 16.60 -9.57
CA ILE A 96 -9.34 17.13 -8.23
C ILE A 96 -10.85 17.05 -7.96
N LYS A 97 -11.68 17.46 -8.93
CA LYS A 97 -13.14 17.47 -8.77
C LYS A 97 -13.71 16.05 -8.68
N SER A 98 -13.27 15.17 -9.56
CA SER A 98 -13.75 13.79 -9.64
C SER A 98 -13.29 12.96 -8.45
N TRP A 99 -12.02 13.07 -8.07
CA TRP A 99 -11.49 12.39 -6.88
C TRP A 99 -12.10 12.97 -5.60
N GLY A 100 -12.14 14.29 -5.46
CA GLY A 100 -12.79 14.95 -4.32
C GLY A 100 -14.25 14.50 -4.18
N ASN A 101 -15.01 14.45 -5.28
CA ASN A 101 -16.37 13.95 -5.27
C ASN A 101 -16.45 12.47 -4.84
N PHE A 102 -15.64 11.58 -5.42
CA PHE A 102 -15.61 10.16 -5.05
C PHE A 102 -15.25 9.96 -3.58
N TRP A 103 -14.28 10.73 -3.07
CA TRP A 103 -13.95 10.76 -1.66
C TRP A 103 -15.16 11.18 -0.82
N ASN A 104 -15.76 12.33 -1.12
CA ASN A 104 -16.87 12.90 -0.34
C ASN A 104 -18.11 12.00 -0.31
N THR A 105 -18.47 11.38 -1.44
CA THR A 105 -19.72 10.62 -1.57
C THR A 105 -19.59 9.15 -1.23
N THR A 106 -18.36 8.61 -1.23
CA THR A 106 -18.13 7.17 -1.10
C THR A 106 -17.08 6.89 -0.04
N TYR A 107 -15.86 7.36 -0.26
CA TYR A 107 -14.70 6.91 0.53
C TYR A 107 -14.69 7.45 1.96
N TYR A 108 -15.15 8.68 2.17
CA TYR A 108 -15.22 9.30 3.49
C TYR A 108 -16.10 8.48 4.43
N LYS A 109 -17.30 8.07 4.00
CA LYS A 109 -18.21 7.27 4.84
C LYS A 109 -17.65 5.88 5.14
N ILE A 110 -16.98 5.24 4.17
CA ILE A 110 -16.33 3.93 4.37
C ILE A 110 -15.21 4.05 5.41
N THR A 111 -14.45 5.13 5.34
CA THR A 111 -13.25 5.35 6.17
C THR A 111 -13.58 5.85 7.57
N CYS A 112 -14.44 6.87 7.64
CA CYS A 112 -14.68 7.64 8.85
C CYS A 112 -16.01 7.34 9.53
N ASP A 113 -16.86 6.53 8.90
CA ASP A 113 -18.22 6.28 9.35
C ASP A 113 -18.97 7.60 9.63
N ASP A 114 -19.41 7.85 10.86
CA ASP A 114 -20.08 9.10 11.27
C ASP A 114 -19.15 10.11 11.97
N LYS A 115 -17.83 9.85 12.00
CA LYS A 115 -16.86 10.75 12.63
C LYS A 115 -16.56 11.96 11.74
N ASP A 116 -16.24 13.09 12.35
CA ASP A 116 -15.66 14.22 11.65
C ASP A 116 -14.22 13.92 11.20
N ALA A 117 -13.73 14.68 10.22
CA ALA A 117 -12.47 14.40 9.55
C ALA A 117 -11.28 14.43 10.52
N LYS A 118 -11.31 15.34 11.51
CA LYS A 118 -10.21 15.49 12.46
C LYS A 118 -10.15 14.32 13.43
N THR A 119 -11.29 13.88 13.97
CA THR A 119 -11.35 12.68 14.83
C THR A 119 -11.11 11.39 14.06
N CYS A 120 -11.44 11.33 12.76
CA CYS A 120 -11.21 10.14 11.95
C CYS A 120 -9.76 9.99 11.47
N LEU A 121 -9.20 11.05 10.87
CA LEU A 121 -7.95 10.99 10.09
C LEU A 121 -6.80 11.73 10.78
N GLY A 122 -7.08 12.58 11.76
CA GLY A 122 -6.07 13.36 12.46
C GLY A 122 -5.17 12.49 13.33
N THR A 123 -3.85 12.63 13.18
CA THR A 123 -2.87 11.79 13.91
C THR A 123 -2.16 12.52 15.06
N PHE A 124 -2.53 13.77 15.33
CA PHE A 124 -1.84 14.64 16.28
C PHE A 124 -2.56 14.80 17.63
N ASP A 125 -3.80 14.31 17.76
CA ASP A 125 -4.44 14.22 19.06
C ASP A 125 -3.93 12.99 19.81
N LEU A 126 -2.94 13.21 20.70
CA LEU A 126 -2.34 12.14 21.50
C LEU A 126 -3.25 11.66 22.64
N THR A 127 -4.41 12.30 22.85
CA THR A 127 -5.43 11.83 23.79
C THR A 127 -6.36 10.79 23.19
N ASP A 128 -6.29 10.56 21.87
CA ASP A 128 -7.09 9.53 21.20
C ASP A 128 -6.76 8.13 21.74
N PRO A 129 -7.78 7.32 22.12
CA PRO A 129 -7.60 5.94 22.55
C PRO A 129 -6.84 5.05 21.57
N TYR A 130 -6.83 5.36 20.27
CA TYR A 130 -6.04 4.68 19.23
C TYR A 130 -4.58 4.49 19.66
N TRP A 131 -3.96 5.52 20.26
CA TRP A 131 -2.56 5.47 20.69
C TRP A 131 -2.32 4.59 21.91
N THR A 132 -3.32 4.46 22.79
CA THR A 132 -3.18 3.84 24.12
C THR A 132 -3.92 2.51 24.26
N ASN A 133 -4.70 2.09 23.26
CA ASN A 133 -5.49 0.87 23.30
C ASN A 133 -4.61 -0.39 23.29
N ILE A 134 -4.44 -0.99 24.47
CA ILE A 134 -3.68 -2.23 24.71
C ILE A 134 -4.57 -3.47 24.81
N THR A 135 -5.82 -3.40 24.34
CA THR A 135 -6.73 -4.56 24.32
C THR A 135 -6.08 -5.75 23.62
N VAL A 136 -6.20 -6.94 24.20
CA VAL A 136 -5.72 -8.19 23.60
C VAL A 136 -6.34 -8.36 22.20
N ASN A 137 -5.57 -8.87 21.25
CA ASN A 137 -5.92 -8.98 19.83
C ASN A 137 -6.02 -7.65 19.07
N ASN A 138 -5.38 -6.59 19.56
CA ASN A 138 -5.09 -5.41 18.73
C ASN A 138 -3.96 -5.73 17.74
N TRP A 139 -4.33 -6.23 16.57
CA TRP A 139 -3.40 -6.64 15.51
C TRP A 139 -2.63 -5.44 14.93
N ASP A 140 -3.29 -4.28 14.79
CA ASP A 140 -2.68 -3.07 14.25
C ASP A 140 -1.55 -2.55 15.15
N ARG A 141 -1.78 -2.50 16.47
CA ARG A 141 -0.74 -2.19 17.44
C ARG A 141 0.41 -3.21 17.41
N SER A 142 0.09 -4.49 17.26
CA SER A 142 1.11 -5.55 17.19
C SER A 142 1.96 -5.46 15.92
N TRP A 143 1.32 -5.17 14.79
CA TRP A 143 1.98 -4.92 13.51
C TRP A 143 2.86 -3.67 13.58
N THR A 144 2.32 -2.57 14.11
CA THR A 144 3.05 -1.31 14.28
C THR A 144 4.27 -1.49 15.18
N TRP A 145 4.20 -2.33 16.21
CA TRP A 145 5.38 -2.68 17.01
C TRP A 145 6.50 -3.30 16.16
N MET A 146 6.18 -4.26 15.28
CA MET A 146 7.17 -4.87 14.37
C MET A 146 7.73 -3.84 13.38
N VAL A 147 6.88 -2.98 12.82
CA VAL A 147 7.29 -1.88 11.93
C VAL A 147 8.28 -0.94 12.61
N CYS A 148 7.97 -0.51 13.84
CA CYS A 148 8.81 0.39 14.63
C CYS A 148 10.15 -0.22 15.05
N ASN A 149 10.22 -1.55 15.22
CA ASN A 149 11.41 -2.21 15.75
C ASN A 149 12.28 -2.88 14.67
N GLN A 150 11.69 -3.61 13.74
CA GLN A 150 12.40 -4.62 12.93
C GLN A 150 12.30 -4.41 11.43
N ILE A 151 11.12 -4.04 10.91
CA ILE A 151 10.86 -4.11 9.46
C ILE A 151 10.77 -2.74 8.77
N GLY A 152 10.48 -1.66 9.49
CA GLY A 152 10.46 -0.30 8.93
C GLY A 152 9.61 -0.12 7.66
N PHE A 153 8.50 -0.88 7.58
CA PHE A 153 7.67 -1.02 6.40
C PHE A 153 6.69 0.16 6.24
N TYR A 154 7.23 1.36 6.05
CA TYR A 154 6.48 2.61 5.91
C TYR A 154 6.18 2.93 4.44
N GLN A 155 4.92 3.25 4.13
CA GLN A 155 4.47 3.63 2.79
C GLN A 155 4.65 5.14 2.60
N VAL A 156 5.82 5.52 2.08
CA VAL A 156 6.26 6.91 1.91
C VAL A 156 6.33 7.29 0.43
N GLY A 157 6.39 8.59 0.15
CA GLY A 157 6.61 9.08 -1.21
C GLY A 157 7.99 8.67 -1.74
N PRO A 158 8.12 8.43 -3.06
CA PRO A 158 9.38 8.06 -3.69
C PRO A 158 10.35 9.26 -3.75
N PRO A 159 11.66 9.01 -4.00
CA PRO A 159 12.64 10.08 -4.22
C PRO A 159 12.23 11.07 -5.32
N GLU A 160 12.81 12.27 -5.30
CA GLU A 160 12.63 13.27 -6.37
C GLU A 160 13.02 12.70 -7.74
N GLY A 161 12.36 13.20 -8.79
CA GLY A 161 12.63 12.79 -10.18
C GLY A 161 11.94 11.50 -10.63
N GLN A 162 11.21 10.82 -9.75
CA GLN A 162 10.37 9.68 -10.12
C GLN A 162 8.88 10.06 -10.25
N PRO A 163 8.12 9.44 -11.17
CA PRO A 163 6.65 9.46 -11.12
C PRO A 163 6.15 9.06 -9.73
N THR A 164 5.09 9.72 -9.21
CA THR A 164 4.56 9.36 -7.90
C THR A 164 3.05 9.41 -7.80
N ILE A 165 2.48 8.36 -7.20
CA ILE A 165 1.08 8.31 -6.77
C ILE A 165 0.95 8.52 -5.25
N VAL A 166 2.06 8.63 -4.52
CA VAL A 166 2.10 8.92 -3.08
C VAL A 166 2.85 10.23 -2.85
N SER A 167 2.27 11.14 -2.09
CA SER A 167 2.87 12.46 -1.84
C SER A 167 4.24 12.36 -1.17
N ARG A 168 5.19 13.18 -1.62
CA ARG A 168 6.52 13.31 -1.01
C ARG A 168 6.52 14.04 0.32
N ILE A 169 5.39 14.63 0.71
CA ILE A 169 5.20 15.16 2.06
C ILE A 169 5.32 14.02 3.09
N LEU A 170 4.93 12.81 2.70
CA LEU A 170 5.03 11.62 3.54
C LEU A 170 6.46 11.10 3.52
N GLN A 171 7.19 11.46 4.56
CA GLN A 171 8.56 11.00 4.82
C GLN A 171 8.58 9.98 5.97
N PRO A 172 9.62 9.14 6.09
CA PRO A 172 9.71 8.16 7.17
C PRO A 172 9.49 8.79 8.56
N SER A 173 10.09 9.96 8.82
CA SER A 173 9.95 10.67 10.09
C SER A 173 8.52 11.06 10.47
N PHE A 174 7.64 11.30 9.48
CA PHE A 174 6.22 11.57 9.73
C PHE A 174 5.51 10.34 10.28
N LEU A 175 5.75 9.17 9.66
CA LEU A 175 5.12 7.90 10.05
C LEU A 175 5.77 7.31 11.31
N GLU A 176 7.10 7.40 11.46
CA GLU A 176 7.84 6.92 12.64
C GLU A 176 7.39 7.59 13.95
N ARG A 177 6.77 8.78 13.89
CA ARG A 177 6.20 9.47 15.06
C ARG A 177 5.13 8.61 15.75
N GLN A 178 4.41 7.79 15.00
CA GLN A 178 3.41 6.87 15.53
C GLN A 178 4.02 5.87 16.53
N CYS A 179 5.30 5.53 16.39
CA CYS A 179 6.01 4.64 17.31
C CYS A 179 6.13 5.25 18.71
N VAL A 180 6.44 6.53 18.80
CA VAL A 180 6.50 7.26 20.08
C VAL A 180 5.10 7.36 20.69
N ASN A 181 4.11 7.67 19.86
CA ASN A 181 2.72 7.83 20.31
C ASN A 181 2.16 6.51 20.85
N MET A 182 2.37 5.40 20.13
CA MET A 182 1.89 4.09 20.55
C MET A 182 2.73 3.49 21.68
N PHE A 183 4.06 3.64 21.66
CA PHE A 183 4.97 2.95 22.58
C PHE A 183 5.92 3.93 23.30
N PRO A 184 5.40 4.88 24.09
CA PRO A 184 6.22 5.92 24.72
C PRO A 184 7.20 5.38 25.76
N GLN A 185 7.00 4.16 26.27
CA GLN A 185 7.93 3.50 27.17
C GLN A 185 9.15 2.91 26.46
N ALA A 186 9.03 2.62 25.15
CA ALA A 186 10.11 2.06 24.34
C ALA A 186 10.83 3.15 23.52
N PHE A 187 10.11 4.18 23.09
CA PHE A 187 10.63 5.21 22.20
C PHE A 187 10.40 6.62 22.77
N THR A 188 11.49 7.36 22.98
CA THR A 188 11.45 8.78 23.39
C THR A 188 11.50 9.74 22.19
N SER A 189 11.81 9.22 21.01
CA SER A 189 11.84 9.92 19.72
C SER A 189 11.57 8.93 18.58
N PRO A 190 11.12 9.39 17.40
CA PRO A 190 10.87 8.52 16.25
C PRO A 190 12.07 7.60 15.99
N PRO A 191 11.89 6.26 16.03
CA PRO A 191 13.01 5.34 15.92
C PRO A 191 13.43 5.14 14.47
N GLN A 192 14.71 4.81 14.28
CA GLN A 192 15.16 4.15 13.05
C GLN A 192 15.03 2.63 13.26
N PRO A 193 14.11 1.94 12.58
CA PRO A 193 13.90 0.51 12.79
C PRO A 193 15.17 -0.29 12.43
N ALA A 194 15.42 -1.39 13.13
CA ALA A 194 16.62 -2.22 12.98
C ALA A 194 16.58 -3.15 11.75
N THR A 195 16.18 -2.60 10.59
CA THR A 195 16.01 -3.35 9.32
C THR A 195 17.27 -4.07 8.88
N ALA A 196 18.45 -3.49 9.12
CA ALA A 196 19.73 -4.13 8.82
C ALA A 196 19.95 -5.43 9.62
N ILE A 197 19.49 -5.48 10.88
CA ILE A 197 19.58 -6.70 11.70
C ILE A 197 18.65 -7.77 11.13
N THR A 198 17.40 -7.41 10.81
CA THR A 198 16.43 -8.30 10.16
C THR A 198 16.98 -8.86 8.84
N ASN A 199 17.50 -8.00 7.97
CA ASN A 199 18.09 -8.40 6.69
C ASN A 199 19.32 -9.29 6.87
N THR A 200 20.14 -9.06 7.88
CA THR A 200 21.29 -9.93 8.20
C THR A 200 20.83 -11.30 8.69
N MET A 201 19.80 -11.34 9.54
CA MET A 201 19.27 -12.57 10.13
C MET A 201 18.58 -13.47 9.09
N TYR A 202 17.83 -12.87 8.17
CA TYR A 202 17.01 -13.60 7.19
C TYR A 202 17.56 -13.55 5.76
N ALA A 203 18.75 -12.96 5.58
CA ALA A 203 19.41 -12.70 4.30
C ALA A 203 18.64 -11.82 3.30
N GLY A 204 17.47 -11.27 3.65
CA GLY A 204 16.70 -10.38 2.77
C GLY A 204 16.47 -10.99 1.38
N TRP A 205 16.71 -10.22 0.32
CA TRP A 205 16.67 -10.72 -1.07
C TRP A 205 17.75 -11.76 -1.40
N ASP A 206 18.80 -11.87 -0.59
CA ASP A 206 19.86 -12.87 -0.74
C ASP A 206 19.52 -14.23 -0.12
N VAL A 207 18.32 -14.39 0.49
CA VAL A 207 17.83 -15.66 1.03
C VAL A 207 18.02 -16.83 0.06
N ASN A 208 18.63 -17.91 0.53
CA ASN A 208 18.85 -19.12 -0.25
C ASN A 208 18.66 -20.33 0.66
N LEU A 209 17.42 -20.81 0.73
CA LEU A 209 17.02 -21.90 1.61
C LEU A 209 16.41 -23.03 0.77
N PRO A 210 16.75 -24.30 1.04
CA PRO A 210 16.07 -25.40 0.39
C PRO A 210 14.63 -25.51 0.89
N ARG A 211 13.75 -26.03 0.03
CA ARG A 211 12.32 -26.25 0.33
C ARG A 211 11.56 -24.96 0.62
N LEU A 212 11.88 -23.91 -0.12
CA LEU A 212 11.21 -22.62 -0.07
C LEU A 212 10.66 -22.27 -1.46
N PHE A 213 9.34 -22.22 -1.59
CA PHE A 213 8.66 -21.82 -2.82
C PHE A 213 8.25 -20.35 -2.72
N PHE A 214 8.65 -19.52 -3.68
CA PHE A 214 8.18 -18.15 -3.79
C PHE A 214 7.14 -18.06 -4.91
N ALA A 215 5.89 -17.80 -4.54
CA ALA A 215 4.85 -17.34 -5.45
C ALA A 215 4.76 -15.82 -5.37
N ASN A 216 4.63 -15.14 -6.52
CA ASN A 216 4.44 -13.69 -6.55
C ASN A 216 3.39 -13.33 -7.60
N GLY A 217 2.63 -12.27 -7.34
CA GLY A 217 1.77 -11.63 -8.32
C GLY A 217 2.50 -10.50 -9.03
N LEU A 218 2.42 -10.43 -10.37
CA LEU A 218 2.95 -9.33 -11.16
C LEU A 218 2.29 -7.99 -10.79
N ARG A 219 1.01 -8.04 -10.41
CA ARG A 219 0.20 -6.87 -10.02
C ARG A 219 0.14 -6.66 -8.51
N ASP A 220 0.90 -7.43 -7.72
CA ASP A 220 0.96 -7.24 -6.26
C ASP A 220 1.76 -5.97 -5.92
N PRO A 221 1.18 -4.98 -5.20
CA PRO A 221 1.93 -3.80 -4.74
C PRO A 221 3.11 -4.17 -3.83
N TRP A 222 3.07 -5.34 -3.19
CA TRP A 222 4.14 -5.83 -2.33
C TRP A 222 5.27 -6.54 -3.07
N ARG A 223 5.15 -6.75 -4.40
CA ARG A 223 6.17 -7.42 -5.23
C ARG A 223 7.58 -6.83 -5.03
N GLY A 224 7.68 -5.51 -4.87
CA GLY A 224 8.94 -4.81 -4.62
C GLY A 224 9.65 -5.21 -3.32
N GLY A 225 8.95 -5.79 -2.35
CA GLY A 225 9.53 -6.33 -1.10
C GLY A 225 9.99 -7.79 -1.21
N THR A 226 9.80 -8.44 -2.36
CA THR A 226 10.04 -9.89 -2.55
C THR A 226 11.31 -10.17 -3.35
N VAL A 227 11.65 -11.45 -3.53
CA VAL A 227 12.71 -11.89 -4.45
C VAL A 227 12.38 -11.66 -5.94
N SER A 228 11.20 -11.13 -6.25
CA SER A 228 10.74 -10.74 -7.59
C SER A 228 10.71 -9.21 -7.77
N ALA A 229 11.40 -8.45 -6.91
CA ALA A 229 11.55 -7.01 -7.05
C ALA A 229 12.21 -6.62 -8.39
N ASP A 230 11.82 -5.47 -8.94
CA ASP A 230 12.40 -5.00 -10.21
C ASP A 230 13.91 -4.75 -10.07
N GLY A 231 14.68 -5.18 -11.07
CA GLY A 231 16.15 -5.08 -11.07
C GLY A 231 16.87 -6.18 -10.28
N LEU A 232 16.14 -7.02 -9.53
CA LEU A 232 16.71 -8.19 -8.86
C LEU A 232 16.77 -9.38 -9.83
N ASN A 233 17.95 -10.00 -9.93
CA ASN A 233 18.17 -11.20 -10.76
C ASN A 233 18.36 -12.43 -9.87
N LYS A 234 17.36 -12.77 -9.05
CA LYS A 234 17.44 -13.92 -8.15
C LYS A 234 17.41 -15.23 -8.96
N PRO A 235 18.38 -16.14 -8.78
CA PRO A 235 18.36 -17.43 -9.49
C PRO A 235 17.15 -18.26 -9.09
N ASN A 236 16.37 -18.69 -10.08
CA ASN A 236 15.32 -19.69 -9.91
C ASN A 236 15.96 -21.09 -9.87
N THR A 237 15.75 -21.85 -8.79
CA THR A 237 16.37 -23.16 -8.60
C THR A 237 15.34 -24.21 -8.24
N THR A 238 15.66 -25.50 -8.38
CA THR A 238 14.75 -26.58 -7.96
C THR A 238 14.60 -26.67 -6.44
N SER A 239 15.59 -26.24 -5.67
CA SER A 239 15.53 -26.21 -4.20
C SER A 239 14.82 -24.98 -3.65
N MET A 240 14.82 -23.88 -4.40
CA MET A 240 14.14 -22.63 -4.07
C MET A 240 13.47 -22.04 -5.33
N PRO A 241 12.36 -22.65 -5.78
CA PRO A 241 11.66 -22.22 -6.97
C PRO A 241 11.00 -20.86 -6.76
N ILE A 242 11.08 -20.01 -7.79
CA ILE A 242 10.45 -18.70 -7.86
C ILE A 242 9.51 -18.68 -9.05
N TYR A 243 8.24 -18.41 -8.80
CA TYR A 243 7.18 -18.34 -9.79
C TYR A 243 6.46 -16.99 -9.69
N MET A 244 6.03 -16.50 -10.84
CA MET A 244 5.28 -15.26 -10.96
C MET A 244 4.05 -15.52 -11.82
N SER A 245 2.90 -15.06 -11.34
CA SER A 245 1.63 -15.06 -12.08
C SER A 245 1.24 -13.63 -12.44
N ASP A 246 0.20 -13.47 -13.24
CA ASP A 246 -0.48 -12.19 -13.44
C ASP A 246 -1.38 -11.82 -12.25
N GLY A 247 -1.35 -12.56 -11.14
CA GLY A 247 -2.14 -12.29 -9.93
C GLY A 247 -1.81 -10.99 -9.20
N PHE A 248 -2.61 -10.73 -8.18
CA PHE A 248 -2.44 -9.67 -7.18
C PHE A 248 -1.86 -10.25 -5.89
N HIS A 249 -2.21 -9.69 -4.74
CA HIS A 249 -1.65 -10.12 -3.47
C HIS A 249 -2.18 -11.50 -3.06
N CYS A 250 -1.28 -12.48 -3.04
CA CYS A 250 -1.58 -13.87 -2.66
C CYS A 250 -2.65 -14.57 -3.51
N SER A 251 -2.87 -14.14 -4.77
CA SER A 251 -3.83 -14.78 -5.66
C SER A 251 -3.58 -16.27 -5.86
N ASP A 252 -2.32 -16.73 -5.75
CA ASP A 252 -1.95 -18.13 -5.85
C ASP A 252 -2.47 -19.00 -4.70
N LEU A 253 -2.82 -18.42 -3.55
CA LEU A 253 -3.37 -19.15 -2.40
C LEU A 253 -4.89 -19.41 -2.53
N ILE A 254 -5.57 -18.78 -3.50
CA ILE A 254 -7.02 -18.91 -3.72
C ILE A 254 -7.26 -19.92 -4.84
N ALA A 255 -7.90 -21.05 -4.51
CA ALA A 255 -8.11 -22.14 -5.48
C ALA A 255 -8.89 -21.71 -6.73
N ASP A 256 -9.89 -20.84 -6.57
CA ASP A 256 -10.73 -20.38 -7.68
C ASP A 256 -9.94 -19.54 -8.70
N ASN A 257 -8.84 -18.90 -8.28
CA ASN A 257 -7.98 -18.14 -9.18
C ASN A 257 -7.25 -19.01 -10.22
N ALA A 258 -7.32 -20.34 -10.14
CA ALA A 258 -6.90 -21.25 -11.22
C ALA A 258 -7.64 -21.00 -12.54
N MET A 259 -8.73 -20.22 -12.53
CA MET A 259 -9.37 -19.71 -13.74
C MET A 259 -8.42 -18.87 -14.62
N ASP A 260 -7.43 -18.21 -14.01
CA ASP A 260 -6.33 -17.56 -14.72
C ASP A 260 -5.22 -18.58 -15.00
N PRO A 261 -4.83 -18.79 -16.27
CA PRO A 261 -3.83 -19.80 -16.62
C PRO A 261 -2.46 -19.56 -15.98
N THR A 262 -2.08 -18.31 -15.71
CA THR A 262 -0.78 -18.01 -15.10
C THR A 262 -0.78 -18.38 -13.63
N VAL A 263 -1.88 -18.15 -12.91
CA VAL A 263 -2.05 -18.56 -11.51
C VAL A 263 -2.13 -20.09 -11.40
N ALA A 264 -2.86 -20.75 -12.29
CA ALA A 264 -2.93 -22.20 -12.34
C ALA A 264 -1.54 -22.85 -12.45
N VAL A 265 -0.66 -22.29 -13.29
CA VAL A 265 0.74 -22.75 -13.42
C VAL A 265 1.50 -22.62 -12.10
N VAL A 266 1.31 -21.53 -11.35
CA VAL A 266 1.96 -21.34 -10.04
C VAL A 266 1.43 -22.34 -9.02
N GLN A 267 0.12 -22.55 -8.96
CA GLN A 267 -0.51 -23.51 -8.04
C GLN A 267 -0.07 -24.95 -8.32
N ASP A 268 -0.09 -25.37 -9.58
CA ASP A 268 0.37 -26.70 -10.00
C ASP A 268 1.86 -26.90 -9.68
N ALA A 269 2.69 -25.87 -9.88
CA ALA A 269 4.10 -25.93 -9.51
C ALA A 269 4.28 -26.08 -8.00
N ALA A 270 3.56 -25.29 -7.20
CA ALA A 270 3.62 -25.34 -5.74
C ALA A 270 3.22 -26.74 -5.23
N LEU A 271 2.11 -27.30 -5.71
CA LEU A 271 1.67 -28.66 -5.37
C LEU A 271 2.69 -29.73 -5.77
N ARG A 272 3.32 -29.59 -6.94
CA ARG A 272 4.37 -30.50 -7.39
C ARG A 272 5.59 -30.47 -6.47
N TYR A 273 6.11 -29.28 -6.13
CA TYR A 273 7.26 -29.17 -5.22
C TYR A 273 6.93 -29.66 -3.81
N MET A 274 5.76 -29.31 -3.28
CA MET A 274 5.31 -29.82 -1.97
C MET A 274 5.25 -31.35 -1.97
N LYS A 275 4.71 -31.97 -3.03
CA LYS A 275 4.68 -33.43 -3.19
C LYS A 275 6.08 -34.04 -3.22
N GLU A 276 7.00 -33.44 -3.97
CA GLU A 276 8.40 -33.89 -4.03
C GLU A 276 9.07 -33.81 -2.65
N TRP A 277 8.93 -32.69 -1.94
CA TRP A 277 9.54 -32.50 -0.62
C TRP A 277 8.97 -33.43 0.45
N LEU A 278 7.66 -33.69 0.41
CA LEU A 278 7.00 -34.64 1.31
C LEU A 278 7.47 -36.08 1.05
N ALA A 279 7.72 -36.45 -0.21
CA ALA A 279 8.23 -37.78 -0.56
C ALA A 279 9.69 -38.00 -0.11
N GLU A 280 10.49 -36.94 -0.06
CA GLU A 280 11.87 -36.98 0.47
C GLU A 280 11.92 -37.01 2.00
N TRP A 281 10.87 -36.52 2.67
CA TRP A 281 10.85 -36.34 4.11
C TRP A 281 10.93 -37.69 4.83
N LYS A 282 11.80 -37.76 5.83
CA LYS A 282 11.94 -38.91 6.74
C LYS A 282 11.71 -38.40 8.16
N PRO A 283 10.83 -39.04 8.95
CA PRO A 283 10.65 -38.68 10.35
C PRO A 283 11.99 -38.72 11.09
N SER A 284 12.39 -37.60 11.68
CA SER A 284 13.44 -37.59 12.69
C SER A 284 12.88 -38.20 13.97
N ARG A 285 13.50 -39.29 14.44
CA ARG A 285 13.21 -39.89 15.75
C ARG A 285 13.55 -38.93 16.88
#